data_AF-A0A326QK09-F1
#
_entry.id   AF-A0A326QK09-F1
#
_cell.length_a   1.000
_cell.length_b   1.000
_cell.length_c   1.000
_cell.angle_alpha   90.00
_cell.angle_beta   90.00
_cell.angle_gamma   90.00
#
_symmetry.space_group_name_H-M   'P 1'
#
loop_
_entity.id
_entity.type
_entity.pdbx_description
1 polymer ?
#
loop_
_entity_poly.entity_id
_entity_poly.type
_entity_poly.pdbx_seq_one_letter_code
_entity_poly.pdbx_strand_id
1 'polypeptide(L)' 'MMRTPPEWDSNQLFNNADSFGMSFDQAWQASLAADPSPDLSEAERLAAILDALSDHPFAINQPDLVAHVAAFRLRLLGG' A
#
# COMPACT_ATOMS: atom_id res chain seq x y z
N MET A 1 -7.08 -25.73 30.33
CA MET A 1 -6.90 -24.32 29.88
C MET A 1 -6.58 -24.38 28.40
N MET A 2 -7.56 -24.13 27.52
CA MET A 2 -7.35 -24.07 26.07
C MET A 2 -6.60 -22.77 25.77
N ARG A 3 -5.36 -22.86 25.25
CA ARG A 3 -4.73 -21.71 24.58
C ARG A 3 -5.40 -21.61 23.22
N THR A 4 -6.37 -20.72 23.06
CA THR A 4 -6.73 -20.26 21.72
C THR A 4 -5.46 -19.64 21.11
N PRO A 5 -5.02 -20.05 19.91
CA PRO A 5 -3.96 -19.34 19.23
C PRO A 5 -4.43 -17.89 19.04
N PRO A 6 -3.53 -16.89 19.11
CA PRO A 6 -3.92 -15.54 18.73
C PRO A 6 -4.44 -15.62 17.31
N GLU A 7 -5.67 -15.17 17.12
CA GLU A 7 -6.21 -14.90 15.80
C GLU A 7 -5.22 -13.91 15.19
N TRP A 8 -4.37 -14.35 14.25
CA TRP A 8 -3.53 -13.43 13.51
C TRP A 8 -4.48 -12.55 12.72
N ASP A 9 -4.86 -11.41 13.30
CA ASP A 9 -5.62 -10.37 12.65
C ASP A 9 -4.97 -10.12 11.30
N SER A 10 -5.62 -10.61 10.24
CA SER A 10 -5.14 -10.47 8.85
C SER A 10 -5.22 -9.01 8.38
N ASN A 11 -5.59 -8.11 9.30
CA ASN A 11 -5.66 -6.66 9.16
C ASN A 11 -4.57 -5.94 9.98
N GLN A 12 -3.59 -6.68 10.55
CA GLN A 12 -2.44 -6.05 11.20
C GLN A 12 -1.57 -5.35 10.16
N LEU A 13 -1.51 -4.02 10.25
CA LEU A 13 -0.54 -3.21 9.52
C LEU A 13 0.79 -3.25 10.28
N PHE A 14 1.83 -3.79 9.66
CA PHE A 14 3.17 -3.84 10.24
C PHE A 14 3.98 -2.62 9.79
N ASN A 15 4.94 -2.19 10.62
CA ASN A 15 5.82 -1.05 10.29
C ASN A 15 6.94 -1.40 9.29
N ASN A 16 6.69 -2.30 8.33
CA ASN A 16 7.68 -2.76 7.35
C ASN A 16 7.23 -2.46 5.90
N ALA A 17 8.22 -2.46 5.00
CA ALA A 17 7.98 -2.18 3.58
C ALA A 17 7.12 -3.26 2.89
N ASP A 18 7.09 -4.48 3.44
CA ASP A 18 6.28 -5.57 2.91
C ASP A 18 4.79 -5.34 3.14
N SER A 19 4.39 -5.06 4.38
CA SER A 19 3.02 -4.69 4.76
C SER A 19 2.57 -3.43 4.04
N PHE A 20 3.43 -2.40 3.94
CA PHE A 20 3.13 -1.21 3.15
C PHE A 20 2.90 -1.57 1.67
N GLY A 21 3.73 -2.46 1.12
CA GLY A 21 3.60 -2.93 -0.26
C GLY A 21 2.29 -3.68 -0.53
N MET A 22 1.80 -4.46 0.43
CA MET A 22 0.50 -5.12 0.33
C MET A 22 -0.64 -4.09 0.30
N SER A 23 -0.64 -3.11 1.21
CA SER A 23 -1.65 -2.05 1.23
C SER A 23 -1.60 -1.18 -0.04
N PHE A 24 -0.40 -0.94 -0.57
CA PHE A 24 -0.20 -0.25 -1.85
C PHE A 24 -0.84 -1.01 -3.02
N ASP A 25 -0.57 -2.31 -3.13
CA ASP A 25 -1.13 -3.14 -4.19
C ASP A 25 -2.67 -3.15 -4.15
N GLN A 26 -3.24 -3.33 -2.94
CA GLN A 26 -4.69 -3.29 -2.76
C GLN A 26 -5.29 -1.94 -3.14
N ALA A 27 -4.68 -0.83 -2.73
CA ALA A 27 -5.14 0.51 -3.07
C ALA A 27 -5.03 0.79 -4.58
N TRP A 28 -3.98 0.29 -5.23
CA TRP A 28 -3.78 0.38 -6.68
C TRP A 28 -4.86 -0.37 -7.44
N GLN A 29 -5.10 -1.63 -7.09
CA GLN A 29 -6.17 -2.44 -7.69
C GLN A 29 -7.56 -1.85 -7.43
N ALA A 30 -7.83 -1.36 -6.22
CA ALA A 30 -9.09 -0.69 -5.89
C ALA A 30 -9.29 0.59 -6.71
N SER A 31 -8.22 1.37 -6.90
CA SER A 31 -8.25 2.55 -7.78
C SER A 31 -8.53 2.13 -9.23
N LEU A 32 -7.93 1.03 -9.73
CA LEU A 32 -8.16 0.52 -11.10
C LEU A 32 -9.58 0.03 -11.31
N ALA A 33 -10.16 -0.59 -10.28
CA ALA A 33 -11.55 -1.02 -10.30
C ALA A 33 -12.53 0.16 -10.22
N ALA A 34 -12.19 1.22 -9.46
CA ALA A 34 -13.04 2.41 -9.32
C ALA A 34 -13.05 3.27 -10.59
N ASP A 35 -11.91 3.42 -11.24
CA ASP A 35 -11.79 4.11 -12.52
C ASP A 35 -10.77 3.37 -13.40
N PRO A 36 -11.24 2.60 -14.40
CA PRO A 36 -10.37 1.91 -15.35
C PRO A 36 -9.86 2.85 -16.45
N SER A 37 -10.21 4.13 -16.39
CA SER A 37 -9.85 5.12 -17.40
C SER A 37 -8.34 5.39 -17.34
N PRO A 38 -7.63 5.35 -18.48
CA PRO A 38 -6.21 5.73 -18.56
C PRO A 38 -5.99 7.25 -18.42
N ASP A 39 -7.05 8.02 -18.16
CA ASP A 39 -7.02 9.49 -18.08
C ASP A 39 -6.30 9.98 -16.81
N LEU A 40 -6.41 9.22 -15.71
CA LEU A 40 -5.54 9.39 -14.56
C LEU A 40 -4.15 8.86 -14.91
N SER A 41 -3.22 9.79 -15.15
CA SER A 41 -1.80 9.45 -15.29
C SER A 41 -1.34 8.64 -14.08
N GLU A 42 -0.49 7.63 -14.30
CA GLU A 42 0.03 6.75 -13.24
C GLU A 42 0.59 7.54 -12.05
N ALA A 43 1.18 8.71 -12.31
CA ALA A 43 1.70 9.64 -11.31
C ALA A 43 0.60 10.25 -10.40
N GLU A 44 -0.55 10.62 -10.95
CA GLU A 44 -1.67 11.18 -10.17
C GLU A 44 -2.29 10.09 -9.28
N ARG A 45 -2.42 8.89 -9.82
CA ARG A 45 -2.91 7.72 -9.08
C ARG A 45 -1.95 7.33 -7.97
N LEU A 46 -0.64 7.35 -8.25
CA LEU A 46 0.41 7.14 -7.27
C LEU A 46 0.30 8.16 -6.13
N ALA A 47 0.16 9.45 -6.44
CA ALA A 47 0.01 10.49 -5.44
C ALA A 47 -1.23 10.27 -4.54
N ALA A 48 -2.38 9.94 -5.12
CA ALA A 48 -3.60 9.65 -4.38
C ALA A 48 -3.46 8.43 -3.44
N ILE A 49 -2.79 7.37 -3.91
CA ILE A 49 -2.54 6.17 -3.10
C ILE A 49 -1.54 6.45 -1.98
N LEU A 50 -0.49 7.23 -2.27
CA LEU A 50 0.48 7.65 -1.26
C LEU A 50 -0.17 8.49 -0.16
N ASP A 51 -1.08 9.40 -0.51
CA ASP A 51 -1.86 10.18 0.45
C ASP A 51 -2.74 9.27 1.30
N ALA A 52 -3.46 8.32 0.69
CA ALA A 52 -4.30 7.36 1.39
C ALA A 52 -3.50 6.44 2.35
N LEU A 53 -2.23 6.17 2.04
CA LEU A 53 -1.33 5.35 2.87
C LEU A 53 -0.46 6.16 3.82
N SER A 54 -0.63 7.48 3.89
CA SER A 54 0.18 8.34 4.76
C SER A 54 0.01 8.03 6.25
N ASP A 55 -1.14 7.47 6.64
CA ASP A 55 -1.42 6.99 8.01
C ASP A 55 -0.84 5.58 8.29
N HIS A 56 -0.28 4.90 7.28
CA HIS A 56 0.28 3.56 7.48
C HIS A 56 1.49 3.62 8.44
N PRO A 57 1.66 2.68 9.38
CA PRO A 57 2.74 2.72 10.38
C PRO A 57 4.14 2.77 9.77
N PHE A 58 4.35 2.12 8.62
CA PHE A 58 5.58 2.27 7.84
C PHE A 58 5.77 3.68 7.30
N ALA A 59 4.72 4.35 6.81
CA ALA A 59 4.79 5.69 6.25
C ALA A 59 5.09 6.74 7.32
N ILE A 60 4.50 6.59 8.50
CA ILE A 60 4.78 7.43 9.67
C ILE A 60 6.24 7.25 10.13
N ASN A 61 6.73 6.01 10.15
CA ASN A 61 8.06 5.70 10.69
C ASN A 61 9.20 5.95 9.67
N GLN A 62 8.94 5.79 8.37
CA GLN A 62 9.93 5.83 7.29
C GLN A 62 9.44 6.66 6.09
N PRO A 63 9.03 7.93 6.27
CA PRO A 63 8.41 8.73 5.21
C PRO A 63 9.33 8.95 3.99
N ASP A 64 10.65 9.01 4.20
CA ASP A 64 11.65 9.17 3.14
C ASP A 64 11.71 7.94 2.20
N LEU A 65 11.42 6.75 2.73
CA LEU A 65 11.42 5.50 1.96
C LEU A 65 10.07 5.20 1.31
N VAL A 66 8.98 5.84 1.73
CA VAL A 66 7.63 5.62 1.17
C VAL A 66 7.62 5.82 -0.34
N ALA A 67 8.18 6.94 -0.81
CA ALA A 67 8.25 7.24 -2.24
C ALA A 67 9.09 6.20 -3.02
N HIS A 68 10.21 5.75 -2.44
CA HIS A 68 11.07 4.73 -3.04
C HIS A 68 10.37 3.38 -3.16
N VAL A 69 9.70 2.94 -2.08
CA VAL A 69 8.96 1.67 -2.05
C VAL A 69 7.77 1.73 -3.02
N ALA A 70 7.03 2.83 -3.05
CA ALA A 70 5.89 2.99 -3.95
C ALA A 70 6.31 3.01 -5.43
N ALA A 71 7.38 3.73 -5.78
CA ALA A 71 7.93 3.73 -7.14
C ALA A 71 8.42 2.33 -7.55
N PHE A 72 9.06 1.59 -6.63
CA PHE A 72 9.47 0.22 -6.86
C PHE A 72 8.26 -0.71 -7.10
N ARG A 73 7.21 -0.61 -6.27
CA ARG A 73 5.98 -1.39 -6.43
C ARG A 73 5.26 -1.08 -7.73
N LEU A 74 5.16 0.20 -8.11
CA LEU A 74 4.57 0.60 -9.39
C LEU A 74 5.29 -0.04 -10.57
N ARG A 75 6.63 -0.06 -10.55
CA ARG A 75 7.44 -0.73 -11.58
C ARG A 75 7.21 -2.25 -11.64
N LEU A 76 6.90 -2.90 -10.53
CA LEU A 76 6.56 -4.32 -10.49
C LEU A 76 5.16 -4.63 -11.03
N LEU A 77 4.24 -3.65 -10.98
CA LEU A 77 2.84 -3.81 -11.41
C LEU A 77 2.62 -3.50 -12.89
N GLY A 78 3.41 -2.59 -13.46
CA GLY A 78 3.36 -2.20 -14.88
C GLY A 78 4.42 -2.86 -15.77
N GLY A 79 5.15 -3.85 -15.26
CA GLY A 79 6.24 -4.55 -15.95
C GLY A 79 5.81 -5.80 -16.71
#